data_AF-A0A5C6M9S0-F1
#
_entry.id   AF-A0A5C6M9S0-F1
#
_cell.length_a   1.000
_cell.length_b   1.000
_cell.length_c   1.000
_cell.angle_alpha   90.00
_cell.angle_beta   90.00
_cell.angle_gamma   90.00
#
_symmetry.space_group_name_H-M   'P 1'
#
loop_
_entity.id
_entity.type
_entity.pdbx_description
1 polymer ?
#
loop_
_entity_poly.entity_id
_entity_poly.type
_entity_poly.pdbx_seq_one_letter_code
_entity_poly.pdbx_strand_id
1 'polypeptide(L)'
;MSEERLGNRPSGRRRSSELPGTLLGCLLLLEKSGGLPAEHLLEATEQRLEASALPVTLKQSGRQRLRNARVYLERQDLRGVLVEIGYFRRSLVRVRTLPA
;
A
#
# COMPACT_ATOMS: atom_id res chain seq x y z
N MET A 1 -20.75 40.54 -35.20
CA MET A 1 -20.60 39.15 -34.74
C MET A 1 -19.11 38.92 -34.55
N SER A 2 -18.64 38.93 -33.31
CA SER A 2 -17.22 38.93 -32.99
C SER A 2 -16.78 37.52 -32.60
N GLU A 3 -15.76 37.01 -33.28
CA GLU A 3 -14.92 35.92 -32.79
C GLU A 3 -14.08 36.44 -31.62
N GLU A 4 -14.05 35.74 -30.49
CA GLU A 4 -12.92 35.80 -29.57
C GLU A 4 -12.58 34.40 -29.05
N ARG A 5 -11.31 34.05 -29.23
CA ARG A 5 -10.66 32.79 -28.90
C ARG A 5 -10.30 32.75 -27.40
N LEU A 6 -10.01 31.52 -26.97
CA LEU A 6 -9.07 31.15 -25.90
C LEU A 6 -9.54 31.25 -24.43
N GLY A 7 -9.73 30.05 -23.87
CA GLY A 7 -9.75 29.80 -22.44
C GLY A 7 -9.40 28.35 -22.10
N ASN A 8 -8.37 27.82 -22.74
CA ASN A 8 -7.72 26.58 -22.30
C ASN A 8 -7.30 26.69 -20.82
N ARG A 9 -7.81 25.78 -19.97
CA ARG A 9 -7.06 25.12 -18.89
C ARG A 9 -7.99 24.11 -18.17
N PRO A 10 -7.89 22.80 -18.46
CA PRO A 10 -8.22 21.83 -17.42
C PRO A 10 -7.23 22.06 -16.29
N SER A 11 -7.69 22.72 -15.22
CA SER A 11 -6.93 22.84 -13.97
C SER A 11 -6.48 21.44 -13.57
N GLY A 12 -5.18 21.23 -13.67
CA GLY A 12 -4.55 19.94 -13.44
C GLY A 12 -4.88 19.43 -12.05
N ARG A 13 -5.85 18.51 -11.97
CA ARG A 13 -5.78 17.48 -10.95
C ARG A 13 -4.60 16.61 -11.35
N ARG A 14 -3.43 16.95 -10.80
CA ARG A 14 -2.30 16.01 -10.70
C ARG A 14 -2.90 14.66 -10.34
N ARG A 15 -2.70 13.67 -11.20
CA ARG A 15 -3.10 12.28 -10.96
C ARG A 15 -2.62 11.92 -9.55
N SER A 16 -3.53 11.89 -8.58
CA SER A 16 -3.33 11.08 -7.40
C SER A 16 -2.98 9.71 -7.97
N SER A 17 -1.74 9.28 -7.80
CA SER A 17 -1.40 7.86 -7.93
C SER A 17 -2.32 7.17 -6.92
N GLU A 18 -3.49 6.72 -7.38
CA GLU A 18 -4.56 6.23 -6.52
C GLU A 18 -4.01 5.05 -5.72
N LEU A 19 -3.76 5.30 -4.43
CA LEU A 19 -3.36 4.25 -3.51
C LEU A 19 -4.45 3.17 -3.55
N PRO A 20 -4.08 1.88 -3.64
CA PRO A 20 -5.06 0.83 -3.76
C PRO A 20 -6.11 0.88 -2.64
N GLY A 21 -7.39 0.68 -3.01
CA GLY A 21 -8.50 0.66 -2.05
C GLY A 21 -8.49 -0.53 -1.10
N THR A 22 -7.67 -1.55 -1.35
CA THR A 22 -7.61 -2.79 -0.58
C THR A 22 -6.25 -3.02 0.04
N LEU A 23 -6.23 -3.64 1.23
CA LEU A 23 -4.99 -4.03 1.91
C LEU A 23 -4.07 -4.88 1.02
N LEU A 24 -4.64 -5.86 0.32
CA LEU A 24 -3.88 -6.72 -0.59
C LEU A 24 -3.30 -5.93 -1.78
N GLY A 25 -4.06 -4.97 -2.30
CA GLY A 25 -3.58 -4.08 -3.36
C GLY A 25 -2.38 -3.26 -2.92
N CYS A 26 -2.41 -2.71 -1.70
CA CYS A 26 -1.27 -1.94 -1.17
C CYS A 26 -0.02 -2.81 -1.03
N LEU A 27 -0.14 -4.04 -0.53
CA LEU A 27 0.98 -5.00 -0.41
C LEU A 27 1.56 -5.37 -1.77
N LEU A 28 0.71 -5.64 -2.77
CA LEU A 28 1.17 -5.93 -4.13
C LEU A 28 1.86 -4.73 -4.77
N LEU A 29 1.39 -3.52 -4.49
CA LEU A 29 2.02 -2.31 -4.99
C LEU A 29 3.38 -2.07 -4.31
N LEU A 30 3.50 -2.32 -3.00
CA LEU A 30 4.77 -2.30 -2.25
C LEU A 30 5.79 -3.30 -2.82
N GLU A 31 5.36 -4.51 -3.18
CA GLU A 31 6.24 -5.51 -3.78
C GLU A 31 6.75 -5.07 -5.17
N LYS A 32 5.93 -4.36 -5.93
CA LYS A 32 6.24 -3.92 -7.29
C LYS A 32 7.03 -2.61 -7.35
N SER A 33 6.84 -1.72 -6.39
CA SER A 33 7.41 -0.36 -6.44
C SER A 33 8.90 -0.32 -6.13
N GLY A 34 9.49 -1.38 -5.56
CA GLY A 34 10.94 -1.63 -5.53
C GLY A 34 11.80 -0.49 -4.98
N GLY A 35 11.24 0.49 -4.26
CA GLY A 35 11.97 1.69 -3.87
C GLY A 35 11.13 2.88 -3.43
N LEU A 36 10.17 3.40 -4.22
CA LEU A 36 9.51 4.68 -3.86
C LEU A 36 8.07 4.85 -4.37
N PRO A 37 7.20 5.58 -3.61
CA PRO A 37 7.36 5.96 -2.21
C PRO A 37 6.82 4.84 -1.31
N ALA A 38 7.71 3.92 -0.90
CA ALA A 38 7.35 2.79 -0.05
C ALA A 38 6.80 3.24 1.31
N GLU A 39 7.19 4.42 1.81
CA GLU A 39 6.68 4.99 3.07
C GLU A 39 5.18 5.30 3.02
N HIS A 40 4.74 6.05 2.01
CA HIS A 40 3.31 6.39 1.86
C HIS A 40 2.46 5.13 1.63
N LEU A 41 3.03 4.15 0.93
CA LEU A 41 2.38 2.85 0.72
C LEU A 41 2.33 2.02 2.00
N LEU A 42 3.36 2.05 2.84
CA LEU A 42 3.36 1.40 4.16
C LEU A 42 2.30 2.04 5.07
N GLU A 43 2.23 3.37 5.13
CA GLU A 43 1.21 4.06 5.92
C GLU A 43 -0.20 3.72 5.43
N ALA A 44 -0.44 3.77 4.13
CA ALA A 44 -1.71 3.35 3.55
C ALA A 44 -2.04 1.88 3.87
N THR A 45 -1.03 1.01 3.87
CA THR A 45 -1.19 -0.41 4.24
C THR A 45 -1.57 -0.57 5.71
N GLU A 46 -0.94 0.20 6.62
CA GLU A 46 -1.26 0.21 8.05
C GLU A 46 -2.70 0.68 8.29
N GLN A 47 -3.11 1.81 7.70
CA GLN A 47 -4.48 2.33 7.83
C GLN A 47 -5.52 1.30 7.34
N ARG A 48 -5.25 0.63 6.21
CA ARG A 48 -6.13 -0.42 5.67
C ARG A 48 -6.15 -1.67 6.53
N LEU A 49 -5.03 -2.02 7.17
CA LEU A 49 -4.96 -3.14 8.10
C LEU A 49 -5.86 -2.88 9.32
N GLU A 50 -5.79 -1.68 9.89
CA GLU A 50 -6.61 -1.32 11.05
C GLU A 50 -8.10 -1.30 10.72
N ALA A 51 -8.47 -0.75 9.55
CA ALA A 51 -9.86 -0.71 9.07
C ALA A 51 -10.41 -2.08 8.62
N SER A 52 -9.57 -3.11 8.49
CA SER A 52 -10.02 -4.42 8.01
C SER A 52 -10.81 -5.20 9.05
N ALA A 53 -11.67 -6.13 8.62
CA ALA A 53 -12.37 -7.08 9.50
C ALA A 53 -11.53 -8.32 9.85
N LEU A 54 -10.19 -8.23 9.74
CA LEU A 54 -9.31 -9.37 9.99
C LEU A 54 -9.27 -9.75 11.48
N PRO A 55 -9.05 -11.04 11.81
CA PRO A 55 -8.82 -11.48 13.18
C PRO A 55 -7.71 -10.68 13.86
N VAL A 56 -7.86 -10.42 15.16
CA VAL A 56 -6.91 -9.62 15.95
C VAL A 56 -5.47 -10.16 15.85
N THR A 57 -5.30 -11.48 15.89
CA THR A 57 -4.00 -12.14 15.75
C THR A 57 -3.32 -11.84 14.42
N LEU A 58 -4.10 -11.78 13.33
CA LEU A 58 -3.60 -11.44 12.01
C LEU A 58 -3.28 -9.95 11.89
N LYS A 59 -4.08 -9.07 12.52
CA LYS A 59 -3.75 -7.64 12.62
C LYS A 59 -2.44 -7.42 13.38
N GLN A 60 -2.26 -8.06 14.52
CA GLN A 60 -1.03 -7.98 15.31
C GLN A 60 0.19 -8.47 14.51
N SER A 61 0.07 -9.62 13.84
CA SER A 61 1.11 -10.13 12.96
C SER A 61 1.42 -9.16 11.82
N GLY A 62 0.39 -8.64 11.15
CA GLY A 62 0.53 -7.64 10.09
C GLY A 62 1.24 -6.37 10.55
N ARG A 63 0.87 -5.82 11.71
CA ARG A 63 1.54 -4.65 12.31
C ARG A 63 3.02 -4.91 12.55
N GLN A 64 3.37 -6.06 13.11
CA GLN A 64 4.77 -6.41 13.34
C GLN A 64 5.56 -6.47 12.03
N ARG A 65 4.98 -7.07 10.97
CA ARG A 65 5.60 -7.15 9.64
C ARG A 65 5.79 -5.76 9.02
N LEU A 66 4.79 -4.88 9.10
CA LEU A 66 4.88 -3.51 8.58
C LEU A 66 5.90 -2.67 9.36
N ARG A 67 5.97 -2.83 10.69
CA ARG A 67 7.02 -2.21 11.52
C ARG A 67 8.42 -2.66 11.10
N ASN A 68 8.62 -3.96 10.90
CA ASN A 68 9.90 -4.50 10.42
C ASN A 68 10.23 -3.95 9.02
N ALA A 69 9.26 -3.94 8.11
CA ALA A 69 9.44 -3.39 6.77
C ALA A 69 9.88 -1.91 6.81
N ARG A 70 9.33 -1.10 7.72
CA ARG A 70 9.77 0.28 7.93
C ARG A 70 11.24 0.36 8.38
N VAL A 71 11.65 -0.47 9.34
CA VAL A 71 13.05 -0.55 9.79
C VAL A 71 13.99 -0.95 8.64
N TYR A 72 13.58 -1.89 7.78
CA TYR A 72 14.37 -2.27 6.61
C TYR A 72 14.43 -1.15 5.56
N LEU A 73 13.33 -0.41 5.37
CA LEU A 73 13.29 0.72 4.46
C LEU A 73 14.21 1.87 4.90
N GLU A 74 14.24 2.19 6.20
CA GLU A 74 15.18 3.16 6.79
C GLU A 74 16.64 2.76 6.56
N ARG A 75 16.92 1.46 6.54
CA ARG A 75 18.24 0.88 6.24
C ARG A 75 18.52 0.74 4.74
N GLN A 76 17.58 1.16 3.89
CA GLN A 76 17.63 0.98 2.43
C GLN A 76 17.76 -0.50 2.01
N ASP A 77 17.36 -1.43 2.88
CA ASP A 77 17.35 -2.87 2.61
C ASP A 77 16.01 -3.28 2.00
N LEU A 78 15.88 -3.06 0.70
CA LEU A 78 14.67 -3.40 -0.05
C LEU A 78 14.36 -4.91 -0.02
N ARG A 79 15.38 -5.76 0.13
CA ARG A 79 15.17 -7.21 0.23
C ARG A 79 14.47 -7.55 1.53
N GLY A 80 14.90 -6.95 2.65
CA GLY A 80 14.22 -7.07 3.94
C GLY A 80 12.75 -6.62 3.88
N VAL A 81 12.48 -5.48 3.23
CA VAL A 81 11.11 -5.00 2.98
C VAL A 81 10.28 -6.05 2.26
N LEU A 82 10.75 -6.55 1.12
CA LEU A 82 10.02 -7.52 0.30
C LEU A 82 9.76 -8.84 1.02
N VAL A 83 10.69 -9.29 1.87
CA VAL A 83 10.50 -10.48 2.69
C VAL A 83 9.34 -10.31 3.66
N GLU A 84 9.30 -9.18 4.38
CA GLU A 84 8.26 -8.91 5.38
C GLU A 84 6.88 -8.73 4.75
N ILE A 85 6.80 -7.96 3.66
CA ILE A 85 5.57 -7.75 2.88
C ILE A 85 5.07 -9.08 2.29
N GLY A 86 5.97 -9.87 1.71
CA GLY A 86 5.63 -11.18 1.14
C GLY A 86 5.13 -12.18 2.20
N TYR A 87 5.70 -12.18 3.41
CA TYR A 87 5.19 -12.99 4.51
C TYR A 87 3.77 -12.57 4.91
N PHE A 88 3.53 -11.27 5.06
CA PHE A 88 2.22 -10.77 5.44
C PHE A 88 1.17 -11.10 4.37
N ARG A 89 1.49 -10.89 3.09
CA ARG A 89 0.62 -11.25 1.96
C ARG A 89 0.23 -12.73 1.98
N ARG A 90 1.20 -13.63 2.18
CA ARG A 90 0.94 -15.08 2.28
C ARG A 90 0.01 -15.41 3.45
N SER A 91 0.18 -14.76 4.60
CA SER A 91 -0.72 -14.94 5.75
C SER A 91 -2.15 -14.48 5.45
N LEU A 92 -2.33 -13.36 4.75
CA LEU A 92 -3.66 -12.87 4.34
C LEU A 92 -4.35 -13.83 3.35
N VAL A 93 -3.62 -14.35 2.36
CA VAL A 93 -4.17 -15.30 1.39
C VAL A 93 -4.61 -16.57 2.10
N ARG A 94 -3.79 -17.11 3.02
CA ARG A 94 -4.14 -18.31 3.79
C ARG A 94 -5.44 -18.14 4.58
N VAL A 95 -5.62 -16.99 5.24
CA VAL A 95 -6.86 -16.73 6.01
C VAL A 95 -8.07 -16.59 5.09
N ARG A 96 -7.94 -15.99 3.91
CA ARG A 96 -9.04 -15.91 2.93
C ARG A 96 -9.39 -17.24 2.28
N THR A 97 -8.47 -18.21 2.29
CA THR A 97 -8.70 -19.56 1.75
C THR A 97 -9.21 -20.55 2.80
N LEU A 98 -9.28 -20.15 4.08
CA LEU A 98 -9.90 -20.98 5.11
C LEU A 98 -11.42 -20.78 5.07
N PRO A 99 -12.23 -21.86 5.08
CA PRO A 99 -13.68 -21.73 5.22
C PRO A 99 -14.01 -21.04 6.56
N ALA A 100 -15.06 -20.21 6.52
CA ALA A 100 -15.48 -19.36 7.64
C ALA A 100 -15.91 -20.15 8.88
#